data_AF-A0A1W6MGX9-F1
#
_entry.id   AF-A0A1W6MGX9-F1
#
_cell.length_a   1.000
_cell.length_b   1.000
_cell.length_c   1.000
_cell.angle_alpha   90.00
_cell.angle_beta   90.00
_cell.angle_gamma   90.00
#
_symmetry.space_group_name_H-M   'P 1'
#
loop_
_entity.id
_entity.type
_entity.pdbx_description
1 polymer ?
#
loop_
_entity_poly.entity_id
_entity_poly.type
_entity_poly.pdbx_seq_one_letter_code
_entity_poly.pdbx_strand_id
1 'polypeptide(L)'
;MLTIIMKNILLTLSIGILLAGCVDKNGELENSQSNNFDASDNNKSAELGYIDEWNSIELAHTNDEYGEWGGDSEIIQIYSDGKVYYANYAKYLGEPGPPEQPKEDEEVKVWYEYKKLERKIDSVELTTEQLLLIKDAIYHLAKEKITKSSMPTHGGIVNSVVSKDSTLIIDDYPSDEWEPFHKLKRTITE
;
A
#
# COMPACT_ATOMS: atom_id res chain seq x y z
N MET A 1 -18.31 -18.23 -73.89
CA MET A 1 -18.68 -17.10 -74.76
C MET A 1 -19.56 -16.17 -73.95
N LEU A 2 -19.23 -14.87 -73.93
CA LEU A 2 -19.89 -13.73 -73.26
C LEU A 2 -19.83 -13.59 -71.72
N THR A 3 -19.02 -12.63 -71.25
CA THR A 3 -19.41 -11.61 -70.24
C THR A 3 -18.44 -10.40 -70.34
N ILE A 4 -18.84 -9.30 -70.97
CA ILE A 4 -19.20 -7.97 -70.42
C ILE A 4 -18.05 -7.12 -69.82
N ILE A 5 -17.53 -6.28 -70.71
CA ILE A 5 -16.99 -4.90 -70.68
C ILE A 5 -17.01 -4.03 -69.38
N MET A 6 -15.81 -3.51 -69.08
CA MET A 6 -15.35 -2.18 -68.57
C MET A 6 -15.95 -1.56 -67.28
N LYS A 7 -15.08 -0.99 -66.42
CA LYS A 7 -14.69 0.45 -66.43
C LYS A 7 -13.94 0.82 -65.13
N ASN A 8 -12.61 0.83 -65.15
CA ASN A 8 -11.80 1.45 -64.09
C ASN A 8 -11.69 2.94 -64.37
N ILE A 9 -12.39 3.77 -63.58
CA ILE A 9 -12.15 5.21 -63.53
C ILE A 9 -11.53 5.54 -62.17
N LEU A 10 -10.29 6.00 -62.27
CA LEU A 10 -9.48 6.65 -61.25
C LEU A 10 -10.17 7.95 -60.78
N LEU A 11 -10.24 8.19 -59.48
CA LEU A 11 -10.41 9.54 -58.96
C LEU A 11 -9.75 9.68 -57.59
N THR A 12 -8.50 10.15 -57.62
CA THR A 12 -7.81 10.79 -56.51
C THR A 12 -8.52 12.10 -56.19
N LEU A 13 -8.89 12.31 -54.92
CA LEU A 13 -9.41 13.59 -54.45
C LEU A 13 -8.53 14.11 -53.32
N SER A 14 -7.62 15.01 -53.68
CA SER A 14 -6.91 15.90 -52.78
C SER A 14 -7.75 17.18 -52.59
N ILE A 15 -8.09 17.50 -51.34
CA ILE A 15 -8.63 18.81 -50.95
C ILE A 15 -7.97 19.20 -49.63
N GLY A 16 -6.97 20.08 -49.72
CA GLY A 16 -6.61 20.99 -48.63
C GLY A 16 -7.51 22.23 -48.68
N ILE A 17 -7.25 23.18 -47.75
CA ILE A 17 -7.96 24.47 -47.44
C ILE A 17 -8.71 24.31 -46.10
N LEU A 18 -8.54 25.11 -45.03
CA LEU A 18 -7.95 26.44 -44.81
C LEU A 18 -7.58 26.57 -43.31
N LEU A 19 -6.40 27.13 -43.02
CA LEU A 19 -6.12 27.76 -41.73
C LEU A 19 -6.69 29.18 -41.77
N ALA A 20 -7.86 29.37 -41.16
CA ALA A 20 -8.37 30.68 -40.80
C ALA A 20 -8.36 30.77 -39.27
N GLY A 21 -7.54 31.69 -38.75
CA GLY A 21 -7.45 31.96 -37.32
C GLY A 21 -8.70 32.67 -36.81
N CYS A 22 -9.22 32.19 -35.69
CA CYS A 22 -9.92 33.02 -34.72
C CYS A 22 -9.07 33.05 -33.46
N VAL A 23 -8.46 34.22 -33.23
CA VAL A 23 -8.02 34.69 -31.93
C VAL A 23 -9.28 34.90 -31.08
N ASP A 24 -9.37 34.22 -29.93
CA ASP A 24 -9.72 34.88 -28.67
C ASP A 24 -9.46 33.98 -27.44
N LYS A 25 -8.50 34.45 -26.64
CA LYS A 25 -8.36 34.46 -25.17
C LYS A 25 -8.94 33.33 -24.30
N ASN A 26 -8.01 32.79 -23.51
CA ASN A 26 -8.10 32.31 -22.11
C ASN A 26 -8.20 30.79 -21.89
N GLY A 27 -7.18 30.30 -21.18
CA GLY A 27 -7.31 29.24 -20.18
C GLY A 27 -6.85 27.86 -20.63
N GLU A 28 -5.65 27.47 -20.20
CA GLU A 28 -5.23 26.07 -20.14
C GLU A 28 -6.29 25.24 -19.40
N LEU A 29 -6.78 24.19 -20.06
CA LEU A 29 -7.55 23.13 -19.44
C LEU A 29 -6.57 22.04 -18.97
N GLU A 30 -5.94 22.29 -17.81
CA GLU A 30 -5.49 21.20 -16.96
C GLU A 30 -6.73 20.53 -16.36
N ASN A 31 -7.06 19.33 -16.82
CA ASN A 31 -8.03 18.48 -16.14
C ASN A 31 -7.28 17.33 -15.46
N SER A 32 -6.57 17.70 -14.38
CA SER A 32 -6.10 16.78 -13.35
C SER A 32 -6.87 17.09 -12.08
N GLN A 33 -8.13 16.65 -12.01
CA GLN A 33 -8.80 16.46 -10.72
C GLN A 33 -8.16 15.25 -10.03
N SER A 34 -6.96 15.46 -9.50
CA SER A 34 -6.43 14.68 -8.39
C SER A 34 -7.10 15.26 -7.14
N ASN A 35 -7.94 14.46 -6.49
CA ASN A 35 -8.65 14.83 -5.28
C ASN A 35 -7.64 15.23 -4.18
N ASN A 36 -7.34 16.52 -4.10
CA ASN A 36 -6.80 17.13 -2.90
C ASN A 36 -7.89 17.03 -1.84
N PHE A 37 -7.83 15.99 -1.02
CA PHE A 37 -8.44 16.07 0.30
C PHE A 37 -7.71 17.20 1.01
N ASP A 38 -8.45 18.21 1.44
CA ASP A 38 -7.95 19.46 2.02
C ASP A 38 -6.85 19.18 3.05
N ALA A 39 -5.59 19.41 2.65
CA ALA A 39 -4.45 19.53 3.54
C ALA A 39 -4.45 20.90 4.26
N SER A 40 -5.65 21.40 4.59
CA SER A 40 -5.89 22.68 5.24
C SER A 40 -6.17 22.54 6.74
N ASP A 41 -6.14 21.33 7.30
CA ASP A 41 -6.15 21.17 8.76
C ASP A 41 -4.73 21.36 9.31
N ASN A 42 -4.32 22.63 9.38
CA ASN A 42 -3.04 23.10 9.90
C ASN A 42 -2.90 22.95 11.43
N ASN A 43 -3.71 22.07 12.03
CA ASN A 43 -3.42 21.39 13.29
C ASN A 43 -3.42 19.89 13.02
N LYS A 44 -2.37 19.40 12.33
CA LYS A 44 -2.06 17.96 12.29
C LYS A 44 -1.72 17.53 13.72
N SER A 45 -2.75 17.23 14.53
CA SER A 45 -2.52 16.51 15.76
C SER A 45 -1.79 15.22 15.37
N ALA A 46 -0.58 15.01 15.87
CA ALA A 46 0.15 13.77 15.65
C ALA A 46 -0.49 12.60 16.41
N GLU A 47 -1.48 12.87 17.26
CA GLU A 47 -2.18 11.90 18.07
C GLU A 47 -2.84 10.80 17.25
N LEU A 48 -2.65 9.57 17.66
CA LEU A 48 -3.32 8.39 17.12
C LEU A 48 -4.52 8.10 18.01
N GLY A 49 -5.64 8.79 17.80
CA GLY A 49 -6.76 8.82 18.75
C GLY A 49 -7.44 7.47 19.04
N TYR A 50 -7.24 6.46 18.19
CA TYR A 50 -7.69 5.09 18.47
C TYR A 50 -6.73 4.31 19.40
N ILE A 51 -5.44 4.68 19.42
CA ILE A 51 -4.42 4.02 20.22
C ILE A 51 -4.39 4.68 21.60
N ASP A 52 -4.69 3.88 22.62
CA ASP A 52 -4.75 4.27 24.03
C ASP A 52 -4.12 3.18 24.91
N GLU A 53 -4.35 3.21 26.22
CA GLU A 53 -3.85 2.21 27.17
C GLU A 53 -4.36 0.78 26.91
N TRP A 54 -5.47 0.65 26.17
CA TRP A 54 -6.18 -0.61 25.96
C TRP A 54 -6.05 -1.13 24.54
N ASN A 55 -5.82 -0.21 23.59
CA ASN A 55 -5.81 -0.46 22.16
C ASN A 55 -4.42 -0.26 21.56
N SER A 56 -4.09 -1.10 20.60
CA SER A 56 -2.86 -1.03 19.82
C SER A 56 -3.18 -1.26 18.35
N ILE A 57 -2.25 -0.88 17.48
CA ILE A 57 -2.31 -1.21 16.06
C ILE A 57 -1.03 -1.91 15.64
N GLU A 58 -1.17 -2.89 14.76
CA GLU A 58 -0.06 -3.63 14.17
C GLU A 58 0.04 -3.27 12.70
N LEU A 59 1.23 -2.91 12.26
CA LEU A 59 1.61 -2.75 10.87
C LEU A 59 2.53 -3.92 10.52
N ALA A 60 2.15 -4.74 9.55
CA ALA A 60 2.95 -5.88 9.12
C ALA A 60 3.26 -5.81 7.63
N HIS A 61 4.53 -6.03 7.29
CA HIS A 61 4.98 -6.17 5.91
C HIS A 61 5.64 -7.53 5.73
N THR A 62 5.41 -8.16 4.60
CA THR A 62 6.23 -9.28 4.13
C THR A 62 6.59 -9.10 2.68
N ASN A 63 7.87 -9.28 2.37
CA ASN A 63 8.37 -9.25 1.02
C ASN A 63 8.11 -10.58 0.28
N ASP A 64 8.56 -10.69 -0.96
CA ASP A 64 8.35 -11.85 -1.83
C ASP A 64 9.62 -12.65 -2.12
N GLU A 65 10.61 -12.64 -1.21
CA GLU A 65 11.90 -13.31 -1.42
C GLU A 65 11.75 -14.80 -1.82
N TYR A 66 10.75 -15.50 -1.28
CA TYR A 66 10.44 -16.89 -1.61
C TYR A 66 9.17 -17.07 -2.46
N GLY A 67 8.84 -16.07 -3.30
CA GLY A 67 7.75 -16.14 -4.28
C GLY A 67 6.38 -16.21 -3.62
N GLU A 68 5.54 -17.17 -4.03
CA GLU A 68 4.17 -17.34 -3.52
C GLU A 68 4.10 -17.57 -2.00
N TRP A 69 5.19 -18.03 -1.39
CA TRP A 69 5.28 -18.29 0.05
C TRP A 69 5.61 -17.04 0.88
N GLY A 70 5.92 -15.93 0.21
CA GLY A 70 6.45 -14.72 0.86
C GLY A 70 7.86 -14.92 1.39
N GLY A 71 8.50 -13.84 1.84
CA GLY A 71 9.85 -13.88 2.41
C GLY A 71 9.86 -13.44 3.86
N ASP A 72 10.77 -12.53 4.20
CA ASP A 72 10.90 -12.01 5.56
C ASP A 72 9.68 -11.16 5.95
N SER A 73 9.23 -11.33 7.19
CA SER A 73 8.13 -10.54 7.77
C SER A 73 8.68 -9.54 8.78
N GLU A 74 8.27 -8.28 8.65
CA GLU A 74 8.64 -7.19 9.54
C GLU A 74 7.36 -6.60 10.16
N ILE A 75 7.32 -6.53 11.49
CA ILE A 75 6.14 -6.16 12.27
C ILE A 75 6.47 -4.95 13.13
N ILE A 76 5.60 -3.94 13.11
CA ILE A 76 5.65 -2.78 14.00
C ILE A 76 4.32 -2.73 14.77
N GLN A 77 4.37 -2.98 16.07
CA GLN A 77 3.22 -2.83 16.96
C GLN A 77 3.30 -1.49 17.68
N ILE A 78 2.27 -0.65 17.53
CA ILE A 78 2.18 0.66 18.16
C ILE A 78 1.13 0.64 19.27
N TYR A 79 1.50 1.12 20.45
CA TYR A 79 0.66 1.16 21.64
C TYR A 79 0.94 2.43 22.48
N SER A 80 0.14 2.67 23.50
CA SER A 80 0.30 3.83 24.41
C SER A 80 0.20 3.40 25.86
N ASP A 81 0.88 4.13 26.75
CA ASP A 81 0.68 4.03 28.20
C ASP A 81 -0.29 5.09 28.74
N GLY A 82 -1.02 5.76 27.84
CA GLY A 82 -1.95 6.85 28.15
C GLY A 82 -1.28 8.23 28.17
N LYS A 83 0.05 8.29 28.07
CA LYS A 83 0.82 9.55 28.03
C LYS A 83 1.70 9.63 26.80
N VAL A 84 2.37 8.54 26.47
CA VAL A 84 3.33 8.47 25.37
C VAL A 84 3.05 7.24 24.53
N TYR A 85 3.36 7.35 23.25
CA TYR A 85 3.25 6.26 22.30
C TYR A 85 4.58 5.50 22.21
N TYR A 86 4.48 4.20 22.02
CA TYR A 86 5.60 3.29 21.89
C TYR A 86 5.45 2.41 20.66
N ALA A 87 6.57 1.91 20.15
CA ALA A 87 6.61 0.87 19.15
C ALA A 87 7.46 -0.33 19.61
N ASN A 88 6.95 -1.54 19.33
CA ASN A 88 7.74 -2.76 19.28
C ASN A 88 8.00 -3.11 17.82
N TYR A 89 9.21 -3.58 17.53
CA TYR A 89 9.60 -4.07 16.21
C TYR A 89 10.02 -5.53 16.30
N ALA A 90 9.58 -6.35 15.33
CA ALA A 90 10.04 -7.72 15.17
C ALA A 90 10.30 -8.05 13.70
N LYS A 91 11.36 -8.83 13.44
CA LYS A 91 11.67 -9.39 12.13
C LYS A 91 11.71 -10.92 12.21
N TYR A 92 10.98 -11.56 11.32
CA TYR A 92 10.88 -13.01 11.19
C TYR A 92 11.39 -13.44 9.82
N LEU A 93 12.21 -14.50 9.79
CA LEU A 93 12.82 -14.98 8.55
C LEU A 93 11.86 -15.87 7.77
N GLY A 94 11.68 -15.57 6.49
CA GLY A 94 10.97 -16.48 5.60
C GLY A 94 11.73 -17.78 5.34
N GLU A 95 11.05 -18.74 4.72
CA GLU A 95 11.68 -19.98 4.27
C GLU A 95 11.21 -20.35 2.86
N PRO A 96 12.06 -21.01 2.05
CA PRO A 96 11.66 -21.50 0.73
C PRO A 96 10.74 -22.72 0.88
N GLY A 97 9.43 -22.47 0.90
CA GLY A 97 8.41 -23.52 0.91
C GLY A 97 7.15 -23.11 1.68
N PRO A 98 6.11 -23.97 1.68
CA PRO A 98 4.94 -23.74 2.49
C PRO A 98 5.31 -23.71 3.99
N PRO A 99 4.64 -22.88 4.80
CA PRO A 99 4.80 -22.92 6.25
C PRO A 99 4.44 -24.32 6.79
N GLU A 100 5.07 -24.70 7.90
CA GLU A 100 4.70 -25.94 8.58
C GLU A 100 3.21 -25.91 8.96
N GLN A 101 2.55 -27.06 8.81
CA GLN A 101 1.16 -27.17 9.23
C GLN A 101 1.09 -27.06 10.76
N PRO A 102 0.14 -26.29 11.32
CA PRO A 102 -0.05 -26.23 12.75
C PRO A 102 -0.38 -27.63 13.29
N LYS A 103 0.15 -27.95 14.47
CA LYS A 103 -0.16 -29.21 15.15
C LYS A 103 -1.59 -29.17 15.69
N GLU A 104 -2.24 -30.33 15.77
CA GLU A 104 -3.66 -30.44 16.16
C GLU A 104 -3.98 -29.79 17.53
N ASP A 105 -3.01 -29.82 18.45
CA ASP A 105 -3.14 -29.26 19.81
C ASP A 105 -2.44 -27.89 19.98
N GLU A 106 -1.97 -27.25 18.90
CA GLU A 106 -1.28 -25.96 18.96
C GLU A 106 -2.28 -24.80 18.80
N GLU A 107 -2.08 -23.74 19.58
CA GLU A 107 -2.83 -22.49 19.38
C GLU A 107 -2.53 -21.95 17.98
N VAL A 108 -3.59 -21.55 17.26
CA VAL A 108 -3.45 -20.96 15.94
C VAL A 108 -2.77 -19.60 16.09
N LYS A 109 -1.56 -19.53 15.55
CA LYS A 109 -0.76 -18.31 15.50
C LYS A 109 -1.03 -17.50 14.25
N VAL A 110 -0.64 -16.23 14.26
CA VAL A 110 -0.57 -15.43 13.04
C VAL A 110 0.52 -16.01 12.13
N TRP A 111 0.33 -15.94 10.82
CA TRP A 111 1.12 -16.68 9.85
C TRP A 111 2.65 -16.43 9.92
N TYR A 112 3.08 -15.22 10.30
CA TYR A 112 4.49 -14.90 10.45
C TYR A 112 5.10 -15.42 11.75
N GLU A 113 4.30 -15.81 12.75
CA GLU A 113 4.83 -16.35 14.03
C GLU A 113 5.24 -17.83 13.93
N TYR A 114 4.89 -18.50 12.83
CA TYR A 114 5.44 -19.81 12.49
C TYR A 114 6.88 -19.71 11.97
N LYS A 115 7.34 -18.50 11.61
CA LYS A 115 8.69 -18.24 11.14
C LYS A 115 9.66 -18.02 12.28
N LYS A 116 10.95 -18.17 12.00
CA LYS A 116 12.01 -17.91 12.99
C LYS A 116 12.16 -16.41 13.26
N LEU A 117 12.00 -16.01 14.52
CA LEU A 117 12.32 -14.64 14.97
C LEU A 117 13.84 -14.38 14.84
N GLU A 118 14.21 -13.35 14.08
CA GLU A 118 15.60 -12.89 13.90
C GLU A 118 15.95 -11.75 14.84
N ARG A 119 15.11 -10.72 14.86
CA ARG A 119 15.39 -9.46 15.55
C ARG A 119 14.14 -8.97 16.26
N LYS A 120 14.33 -8.40 17.45
CA LYS A 120 13.28 -7.79 18.25
C LYS A 120 13.79 -6.52 18.94
N ILE A 121 12.97 -5.48 18.95
CA ILE A 121 13.20 -4.22 19.69
C ILE A 121 11.89 -3.90 20.41
N ASP A 122 11.98 -3.65 21.71
CA ASP A 122 10.80 -3.38 22.53
C ASP A 122 10.79 -1.93 23.02
N SER A 123 9.60 -1.34 23.07
CA SER A 123 9.30 -0.08 23.76
C SER A 123 10.10 1.13 23.29
N VAL A 124 10.23 1.32 21.97
CA VAL A 124 10.78 2.56 21.40
C VAL A 124 9.77 3.68 21.57
N GLU A 125 10.12 4.71 22.34
CA GLU A 125 9.28 5.91 22.48
C GLU A 125 9.15 6.64 21.13
N LEU A 126 7.91 6.93 20.72
CA LEU A 126 7.62 7.49 19.41
C LEU A 126 7.61 9.02 19.44
N THR A 127 8.35 9.61 18.50
CA THR A 127 8.36 11.04 18.22
C THR A 127 7.16 11.45 17.38
N THR A 128 6.85 12.76 17.37
CA THR A 128 5.81 13.36 16.51
C THR A 128 6.00 13.00 15.03
N GLU A 129 7.24 12.97 14.53
CA GLU A 129 7.53 12.61 13.14
C GLU A 129 7.18 11.14 12.84
N GLN A 130 7.52 10.23 13.75
CA GLN A 130 7.16 8.81 13.61
C GLN A 130 5.65 8.58 13.66
N LEU A 131 4.93 9.33 14.51
CA LEU A 131 3.47 9.29 14.55
C LEU A 131 2.83 9.73 13.23
N LEU A 132 3.42 10.72 12.55
CA LEU A 132 2.98 11.11 11.21
C LEU A 132 3.26 10.01 10.18
N LEU A 133 4.44 9.39 10.23
CA LEU A 133 4.77 8.26 9.34
C LEU A 133 3.84 7.05 9.54
N ILE A 134 3.39 6.78 10.77
CA ILE A 134 2.39 5.74 11.05
C ILE A 134 1.07 6.06 10.34
N LYS A 135 0.59 7.31 10.46
CA LYS A 135 -0.64 7.74 9.77
C LYS A 135 -0.51 7.63 8.26
N ASP A 136 0.63 8.07 7.73
CA ASP A 136 0.92 8.00 6.30
C ASP A 136 0.97 6.55 5.80
N ALA A 137 1.55 5.63 6.57
CA ALA A 137 1.58 4.21 6.24
C ALA A 137 0.17 3.59 6.18
N ILE A 138 -0.67 3.86 7.19
CA ILE A 138 -2.05 3.38 7.24
C ILE A 138 -2.87 3.95 6.08
N TYR A 139 -2.78 5.27 5.86
CA TYR A 139 -3.50 5.94 4.78
C TYR A 139 -3.08 5.43 3.40
N HIS A 140 -1.77 5.26 3.19
CA HIS A 140 -1.24 4.72 1.95
C HIS A 140 -1.80 3.33 1.67
N LEU A 141 -1.74 2.42 2.66
CA LEU A 141 -2.25 1.06 2.47
C LEU A 141 -3.77 1.03 2.22
N ALA A 142 -4.53 1.83 2.98
CA ALA A 142 -5.98 1.95 2.78
C ALA A 142 -6.31 2.45 1.36
N LYS A 143 -5.57 3.45 0.89
CA LYS A 143 -5.74 4.00 -0.45
C LYS A 143 -5.44 2.95 -1.51
N GLU A 144 -4.26 2.32 -1.45
CA GLU A 144 -3.86 1.26 -2.39
C GLU A 144 -4.90 0.14 -2.44
N LYS A 145 -5.37 -0.33 -1.28
CA LYS A 145 -6.40 -1.38 -1.20
C LYS A 145 -7.70 -1.02 -1.92
N ILE A 146 -8.11 0.24 -1.87
CA ILE A 146 -9.37 0.73 -2.46
C ILE A 146 -9.20 1.01 -3.96
N THR A 147 -8.04 1.49 -4.38
CA THR A 147 -7.82 1.95 -5.77
C THR A 147 -7.22 0.90 -6.69
N LYS A 148 -6.51 -0.09 -6.16
CA LYS A 148 -5.82 -1.10 -6.95
C LYS A 148 -6.83 -2.05 -7.59
N SER A 149 -6.66 -2.30 -8.89
CA SER A 149 -7.43 -3.33 -9.58
C SER A 149 -6.97 -4.71 -9.11
N SER A 150 -7.94 -5.59 -8.86
CA SER A 150 -7.63 -7.00 -8.58
C SER A 150 -6.89 -7.60 -9.78
N MET A 151 -5.65 -8.02 -9.57
CA MET A 151 -4.86 -8.73 -10.55
C MET A 151 -4.36 -10.03 -9.92
N PRO A 152 -4.49 -11.18 -10.64
CA PRO A 152 -3.88 -12.41 -10.18
C PRO A 152 -2.36 -12.22 -10.19
N THR A 153 -1.71 -12.44 -9.05
CA THR A 153 -0.25 -12.45 -8.95
C THR A 153 0.23 -13.83 -8.49
N HIS A 154 1.53 -14.03 -8.65
CA HIS A 154 2.29 -15.11 -8.03
C HIS A 154 3.32 -14.57 -7.01
N GLY A 155 3.24 -13.27 -6.67
CA GLY A 155 4.07 -12.62 -5.66
C GLY A 155 3.53 -12.83 -4.24
N GLY A 156 4.44 -12.90 -3.27
CA GLY A 156 4.15 -13.11 -1.86
C GLY A 156 4.13 -11.84 -1.02
N ILE A 157 4.09 -10.64 -1.65
CA ILE A 157 4.06 -9.38 -0.90
C ILE A 157 2.71 -9.23 -0.21
N VAL A 158 2.75 -9.15 1.13
CA VAL A 158 1.59 -8.96 1.99
C VAL A 158 1.84 -7.74 2.87
N ASN A 159 0.91 -6.81 2.87
CA ASN A 159 0.90 -5.68 3.79
C ASN A 159 -0.39 -5.69 4.59
N SER A 160 -0.30 -5.47 5.89
CA SER A 160 -1.50 -5.34 6.72
C SER A 160 -1.40 -4.27 7.79
N VAL A 161 -2.59 -3.77 8.15
CA VAL A 161 -2.84 -2.93 9.31
C VAL A 161 -3.98 -3.55 10.09
N VAL A 162 -3.73 -3.92 11.35
CA VAL A 162 -4.74 -4.58 12.20
C VAL A 162 -4.79 -3.92 13.56
N SER A 163 -5.97 -3.46 13.98
CA SER A 163 -6.19 -3.05 15.36
C SER A 163 -6.34 -4.25 16.27
N LYS A 164 -5.92 -4.11 17.53
CA LYS A 164 -5.99 -5.18 18.55
C LYS A 164 -7.40 -5.75 18.71
N ASP A 165 -8.42 -4.91 18.66
CA ASP A 165 -9.83 -5.31 18.76
C ASP A 165 -10.45 -5.72 17.41
N SER A 166 -9.66 -5.73 16.33
CA SER A 166 -10.10 -6.07 14.98
C SER A 166 -11.18 -5.16 14.38
N THR A 167 -11.39 -3.96 14.94
CA THR A 167 -12.32 -2.96 14.38
C THR A 167 -11.76 -2.24 13.14
N LEU A 168 -10.43 -2.23 12.98
CA LEU A 168 -9.74 -1.82 11.77
C LEU A 168 -8.88 -2.99 11.27
N ILE A 169 -9.21 -3.48 10.08
CA ILE A 169 -8.42 -4.48 9.36
C ILE A 169 -8.25 -4.01 7.93
N ILE A 170 -7.01 -3.86 7.50
CA ILE A 170 -6.64 -3.61 6.12
C ILE A 170 -5.63 -4.68 5.74
N ASP A 171 -6.08 -5.71 5.05
CA ASP A 171 -5.20 -6.74 4.50
C ASP A 171 -5.08 -6.55 3.00
N ASP A 172 -3.87 -6.27 2.53
CA ASP A 172 -3.57 -6.15 1.10
C ASP A 172 -2.70 -7.32 0.64
N TYR A 173 -3.32 -8.16 -0.19
CA TYR A 173 -2.67 -9.24 -0.90
C TYR A 173 -3.38 -9.44 -2.25
N PRO A 174 -2.64 -9.47 -3.36
CA PRO A 174 -1.23 -9.13 -3.44
C PRO A 174 -0.95 -7.64 -3.35
N SER A 175 0.01 -7.27 -2.52
CA SER A 175 0.38 -5.86 -2.34
C SER A 175 1.59 -5.46 -3.17
N ASP A 176 1.88 -4.17 -3.15
CA ASP A 176 3.11 -3.58 -3.69
C ASP A 176 4.03 -3.17 -2.54
N GLU A 177 5.21 -2.62 -2.87
CA GLU A 177 6.14 -2.08 -1.88
C GLU A 177 5.47 -1.03 -0.99
N TRP A 178 5.68 -1.11 0.32
CA TRP A 178 5.06 -0.21 1.29
C TRP A 178 6.05 0.85 1.78
N GLU A 179 6.35 1.80 0.91
CA GLU A 179 7.43 2.78 1.13
C GLU A 179 7.31 3.57 2.46
N PRO A 180 6.12 4.05 2.88
CA PRO A 180 5.96 4.70 4.18
C PRO A 180 6.28 3.80 5.37
N PHE A 181 5.96 2.50 5.28
CA PHE A 181 6.32 1.53 6.31
C PHE A 181 7.84 1.35 6.41
N HIS A 182 8.54 1.25 5.28
CA HIS A 182 10.00 1.13 5.28
C HIS A 182 10.70 2.40 5.77
N LYS A 183 10.13 3.59 5.53
CA LYS A 183 10.57 4.84 6.15
C LYS A 183 10.41 4.78 7.67
N LEU A 184 9.21 4.46 8.17
CA LEU A 184 8.93 4.33 9.60
C LEU A 184 9.90 3.34 10.27
N LYS A 185 10.05 2.14 9.69
CA LYS A 185 10.95 1.10 10.19
C LYS A 185 12.36 1.63 10.42
N ARG A 186 12.96 2.29 9.42
CA ARG A 186 14.32 2.82 9.53
C ARG A 186 14.45 3.76 10.73
N THR A 187 13.50 4.67 10.93
CA THR A 187 13.52 5.59 12.07
C THR A 187 13.36 4.92 13.44
N ILE A 188 12.87 3.68 13.50
CA ILE A 188 12.72 2.90 14.75
C ILE A 188 13.94 2.00 14.99
N THR A 189 14.55 1.48 13.93
CA THR A 189 15.54 0.39 14.03
C THR A 189 17.00 0.79 13.79
N GLU A 190 17.25 1.97 13.24
CA GLU A 190 18.58 2.52 12.90
C GLU A 190 18.93 3.72 13.81
#